data_AF-A0A5P2CUT2-F1
#
_entry.id   AF-A0A5P2CUT2-F1
#
_cell.length_a   1.000
_cell.length_b   1.000
_cell.length_c   1.000
_cell.angle_alpha   90.00
_cell.angle_beta   90.00
_cell.angle_gamma   90.00
#
_symmetry.space_group_name_H-M   'P 1'
#
loop_
_entity.id
_entity.type
_entity.pdbx_description
1 polymer ?
#
loop_
_entity_poly.entity_id
_entity_poly.type
_entity_poly.pdbx_seq_one_letter_code
_entity_poly.pdbx_strand_id
1 'polypeptide(L)'
;MTKGTDARKNFQELPVRTPEDVPEGYPLAWLAERYDLHGEKLSNNALPEGFDEKDAERGTADDAVARLALGEAIRRSVTGFHGNRIHEALLLGATWHEVAGALGIGTDQAREVLRSHADRQYRVRMELAAEGSSLGLSEEEHAVALALTALGDDEPYRGGFRG
;
A
#
# COMPACT_ATOMS: atom_id res chain seq x y z
N MET A 1 -7.71 -6.78 -25.14
CA MET A 1 -7.99 -6.69 -23.69
C MET A 1 -7.39 -7.95 -23.05
N THR A 2 -6.05 -7.99 -22.95
CA THR A 2 -5.32 -9.28 -22.86
C THR A 2 -4.15 -9.23 -21.86
N LYS A 3 -3.42 -8.11 -21.77
CA LYS A 3 -2.25 -8.00 -20.88
C LYS A 3 -2.57 -8.08 -19.37
N GLY A 4 -3.73 -7.58 -18.93
CA GLY A 4 -4.11 -7.58 -17.50
C GLY A 4 -4.54 -8.96 -16.98
N THR A 5 -5.26 -9.73 -17.80
CA THR A 5 -5.77 -11.06 -17.43
C THR A 5 -4.63 -12.09 -17.38
N ASP A 6 -3.70 -12.04 -18.34
CA ASP A 6 -2.54 -12.93 -18.37
C ASP A 6 -1.58 -12.66 -17.21
N ALA A 7 -1.35 -11.38 -16.88
CA ALA A 7 -0.54 -10.99 -15.72
C ALA A 7 -1.16 -11.44 -14.38
N ARG A 8 -2.49 -11.33 -14.24
CA ARG A 8 -3.20 -11.81 -13.04
C ARG A 8 -3.08 -13.31 -12.89
N LYS A 9 -3.28 -14.06 -13.97
CA LYS A 9 -3.18 -15.52 -13.96
C LYS A 9 -1.77 -15.98 -13.59
N ASN A 10 -0.75 -15.41 -14.23
CA ASN A 10 0.65 -15.72 -13.91
C ASN A 10 0.96 -15.45 -12.44
N PHE A 11 0.45 -14.34 -11.88
CA PHE A 11 0.64 -14.03 -10.47
C PHE A 11 -0.07 -15.01 -9.52
N GLN A 12 -1.25 -15.50 -9.87
CA GLN A 12 -1.94 -16.50 -9.05
C GLN A 12 -1.14 -17.82 -8.94
N GLU A 13 -0.32 -18.14 -9.95
CA GLU A 13 0.46 -19.38 -10.01
C GLU A 13 1.86 -19.27 -9.36
N LEU A 14 2.38 -18.06 -9.11
CA LEU A 14 3.74 -17.86 -8.55
C LEU A 14 3.85 -18.37 -7.11
N PRO A 15 4.77 -19.27 -6.75
CA PRO A 15 4.98 -19.63 -5.35
C PRO A 15 5.40 -18.40 -4.52
N VAL A 16 4.69 -18.13 -3.42
CA VAL A 16 5.01 -17.02 -2.50
C VAL A 16 5.46 -17.62 -1.17
N ARG A 17 6.74 -17.42 -0.84
CA ARG A 17 7.37 -17.93 0.39
C ARG A 17 7.87 -16.81 1.28
N THR A 18 8.21 -15.69 0.67
CA THR A 18 8.70 -14.47 1.30
C THR A 18 7.95 -13.26 0.73
N PRO A 19 7.90 -12.13 1.46
CA PRO A 19 7.30 -10.90 0.93
C PRO A 19 7.94 -10.43 -0.37
N GLU A 20 9.23 -10.70 -0.56
CA GLU A 20 10.02 -10.33 -1.73
C GLU A 20 9.62 -11.11 -3.00
N ASP A 21 8.95 -12.25 -2.86
CA ASP A 21 8.41 -13.00 -4.00
C ASP A 21 7.22 -12.29 -4.67
N VAL A 22 6.65 -11.26 -4.02
CA VAL A 22 5.58 -10.43 -4.57
C VAL A 22 6.21 -9.25 -5.31
N PRO A 23 6.13 -9.18 -6.65
CA PRO A 23 6.79 -8.09 -7.36
C PRO A 23 6.15 -6.74 -7.03
N GLU A 24 6.99 -5.69 -7.00
CA GLU A 24 6.52 -4.33 -6.79
C GLU A 24 5.53 -3.89 -7.88
N GLY A 25 4.55 -3.07 -7.51
CA GLY A 25 3.57 -2.50 -8.44
C GLY A 25 2.38 -3.42 -8.78
N TYR A 26 2.32 -4.63 -8.24
CA TYR A 26 1.11 -5.45 -8.34
C TYR A 26 -0.07 -4.80 -7.59
N PRO A 27 -1.30 -4.83 -8.15
CA PRO A 27 -2.45 -4.20 -7.51
C PRO A 27 -2.75 -4.82 -6.15
N LEU A 28 -2.95 -3.98 -5.12
CA LEU A 28 -3.25 -4.43 -3.76
C LEU A 28 -4.44 -5.40 -3.70
N ALA A 29 -5.45 -5.19 -4.55
CA ALA A 29 -6.61 -6.07 -4.65
C ALA A 29 -6.24 -7.51 -5.06
N TRP A 30 -5.21 -7.71 -5.89
CA TRP A 30 -4.76 -9.04 -6.29
C TRP A 30 -4.01 -9.74 -5.16
N LEU A 31 -3.23 -9.00 -4.38
CA LEU A 31 -2.57 -9.54 -3.18
C LEU A 31 -3.62 -9.95 -2.14
N ALA A 32 -4.64 -9.11 -1.92
CA ALA A 32 -5.73 -9.37 -0.97
C ALA A 32 -6.55 -10.60 -1.38
N GLU A 33 -6.97 -10.69 -2.65
CA GLU A 33 -7.67 -11.87 -3.17
C GLU A 33 -6.86 -13.15 -2.93
N ARG A 34 -5.56 -13.11 -3.20
CA ARG A 34 -4.70 -14.28 -3.01
C ARG A 34 -4.48 -14.63 -1.53
N TYR A 35 -4.36 -13.61 -0.68
CA TYR A 35 -4.31 -13.79 0.78
C TYR A 35 -5.57 -14.48 1.29
N ASP A 36 -6.74 -14.09 0.77
CA ASP A 36 -8.03 -14.67 1.14
C ASP A 36 -8.16 -16.12 0.65
N LEU A 37 -7.72 -16.44 -0.57
CA LEU A 37 -7.73 -17.82 -1.11
C LEU A 37 -6.94 -18.80 -0.23
N HIS A 38 -5.72 -18.43 0.19
CA HIS A 38 -4.97 -19.26 1.14
C HIS A 38 -5.67 -19.33 2.51
N GLY A 39 -6.34 -18.24 2.92
CA GLY A 39 -7.11 -18.20 4.16
C GLY A 39 -8.34 -19.11 4.15
N GLU A 40 -9.03 -19.22 3.02
CA GLU A 40 -10.15 -20.13 2.81
C GLU A 40 -9.70 -21.58 2.97
N LYS A 41 -8.63 -21.99 2.27
CA LYS A 41 -8.06 -23.34 2.39
C LYS A 41 -7.69 -23.68 3.83
N LEU A 42 -7.03 -22.76 4.54
CA LEU A 42 -6.67 -22.95 5.95
C LEU A 42 -7.91 -23.06 6.86
N SER A 43 -8.97 -22.30 6.58
CA SER A 43 -10.22 -22.37 7.34
C SER A 43 -10.93 -23.72 7.14
N ASN A 44 -10.81 -24.31 5.94
CA ASN A 44 -11.34 -25.63 5.63
C ASN A 44 -10.70 -26.75 6.48
N ASN A 45 -9.55 -26.52 7.13
CA ASN A 45 -8.97 -27.49 8.06
C ASN A 45 -9.85 -27.76 9.29
N ALA A 46 -10.77 -26.85 9.63
CA ALA A 46 -11.74 -27.05 10.70
C ALA A 46 -12.98 -27.88 10.30
N LEU A 47 -13.15 -28.22 9.02
CA LEU A 47 -14.29 -29.01 8.54
C LEU A 47 -14.20 -30.47 9.03
N PRO A 48 -15.33 -31.13 9.33
CA PRO A 48 -15.36 -32.52 9.76
C PRO A 48 -14.66 -33.47 8.78
N GLU A 49 -14.15 -34.59 9.29
CA GLU A 49 -13.67 -35.69 8.46
C GLU A 49 -14.80 -36.24 7.58
N GLY A 50 -14.52 -36.47 6.29
CA GLY A 50 -15.50 -36.93 5.31
C GLY A 50 -16.29 -35.82 4.60
N PHE A 51 -16.04 -34.54 4.91
CA PHE A 51 -16.45 -33.45 4.02
C PHE A 51 -15.70 -33.59 2.68
N ASP A 52 -16.43 -33.52 1.57
CA ASP A 52 -15.89 -33.81 0.25
C ASP A 52 -14.86 -32.75 -0.17
N GLU A 53 -13.64 -33.18 -0.51
CA GLU A 53 -12.55 -32.29 -0.93
C GLU A 53 -12.88 -31.55 -2.23
N LYS A 54 -13.78 -32.09 -3.06
CA LYS A 54 -14.26 -31.38 -4.27
C LYS A 54 -15.08 -30.13 -3.93
N ASP A 55 -15.64 -30.08 -2.72
CA ASP A 55 -16.47 -28.99 -2.23
C ASP A 55 -15.65 -28.02 -1.35
N ALA A 56 -14.48 -28.44 -0.83
CA ALA A 56 -13.58 -27.59 -0.06
C ALA A 56 -12.13 -28.14 -0.03
N GLU A 57 -11.20 -27.46 -0.69
CA GLU A 57 -9.77 -27.77 -0.60
C GLU A 57 -9.21 -27.39 0.78
N ARG A 58 -8.48 -28.31 1.43
CA ARG A 58 -7.85 -28.10 2.74
C ARG A 58 -6.47 -27.47 2.61
N GLY A 59 -6.12 -26.63 3.58
CA GLY A 59 -4.89 -25.86 3.58
C GLY A 59 -3.69 -26.65 4.06
N THR A 60 -2.55 -26.39 3.43
CA THR A 60 -1.25 -26.99 3.72
C THR A 60 -0.34 -26.02 4.48
N ALA A 61 0.86 -26.48 4.86
CA ALA A 61 1.90 -25.60 5.39
C ALA A 61 2.31 -24.50 4.39
N ASP A 62 2.24 -24.80 3.09
CA ASP A 62 2.58 -23.87 2.02
C ASP A 62 1.58 -22.71 1.97
N ASP A 63 0.29 -22.99 2.18
CA ASP A 63 -0.75 -21.97 2.26
C ASP A 63 -0.57 -21.05 3.48
N ALA A 64 -0.15 -21.62 4.62
CA ALA A 64 0.13 -20.84 5.82
C ALA A 64 1.31 -19.88 5.61
N VAL A 65 2.41 -20.36 5.01
CA VAL A 65 3.57 -19.52 4.70
C VAL A 65 3.23 -18.46 3.66
N ALA A 66 2.50 -18.82 2.59
CA ALA A 66 2.08 -17.87 1.57
C ALA A 66 1.19 -16.77 2.16
N ARG A 67 0.26 -17.11 3.06
CA ARG A 67 -0.60 -16.13 3.75
C ARG A 67 0.21 -15.16 4.62
N LEU A 68 1.24 -15.62 5.33
CA LEU A 68 2.13 -14.75 6.10
C LEU A 68 2.90 -13.79 5.19
N ALA A 69 3.52 -14.32 4.14
CA ALA A 69 4.30 -13.53 3.19
C ALA A 69 3.44 -12.49 2.46
N LEU A 70 2.24 -12.86 2.00
CA LEU A 70 1.28 -11.94 1.38
C LEU A 70 0.79 -10.87 2.35
N GLY A 71 0.49 -11.23 3.60
CA GLY A 71 0.08 -10.27 4.63
C GLY A 71 1.17 -9.22 4.89
N GLU A 72 2.42 -9.65 4.96
CA GLU A 72 3.56 -8.74 5.11
C GLU A 72 3.80 -7.89 3.85
N ALA A 73 3.67 -8.45 2.64
CA ALA A 73 3.75 -7.70 1.39
C ALA A 73 2.65 -6.63 1.27
N ILE A 74 1.41 -6.96 1.66
CA ILE A 74 0.29 -6.03 1.78
C ILE A 74 0.63 -4.91 2.76
N ARG A 75 1.13 -5.25 3.96
CA ARG A 75 1.53 -4.27 4.98
C ARG A 75 2.59 -3.31 4.44
N ARG A 76 3.64 -3.83 3.79
CA ARG A 76 4.71 -3.02 3.18
C ARG A 76 4.19 -2.11 2.07
N SER A 77 3.28 -2.62 1.23
CA SER A 77 2.66 -1.83 0.18
C SER A 77 1.83 -0.69 0.74
N VAL A 78 0.91 -0.97 1.67
CA VAL A 78 0.07 0.06 2.31
C VAL A 78 0.93 1.11 3.00
N THR A 79 1.90 0.68 3.82
CA THR A 79 2.81 1.61 4.53
C THR A 79 3.70 2.42 3.60
N GLY A 80 4.16 1.84 2.49
CA GLY A 80 4.91 2.55 1.45
C GLY A 80 4.14 3.70 0.78
N PHE A 81 2.80 3.60 0.75
CA PHE A 81 1.94 4.66 0.21
C PHE A 81 1.48 5.69 1.25
N HIS A 82 1.78 5.53 2.55
CA HIS A 82 1.28 6.42 3.58
C HIS A 82 1.61 7.89 3.32
N GLY A 83 2.84 8.22 2.92
CA GLY A 83 3.21 9.62 2.64
C GLY A 83 2.36 10.25 1.54
N ASN A 84 2.06 9.51 0.46
CA ASN A 84 1.19 9.98 -0.62
C ASN A 84 -0.26 10.13 -0.14
N ARG A 85 -0.78 9.15 0.62
CA ARG A 85 -2.16 9.19 1.15
C ARG A 85 -2.37 10.29 2.18
N ILE A 86 -1.38 10.56 3.03
CA ILE A 86 -1.39 11.70 3.95
C ILE A 86 -1.43 13.00 3.15
N HIS A 87 -0.57 13.14 2.13
CA HIS A 87 -0.54 14.33 1.28
C HIS A 87 -1.91 14.58 0.61
N GLU A 88 -2.47 13.56 -0.04
CA GLU A 88 -3.77 13.60 -0.69
C GLU A 88 -4.90 13.97 0.30
N ALA A 89 -4.95 13.33 1.47
CA ALA A 89 -5.97 13.60 2.48
C ALA A 89 -5.94 15.06 2.96
N LEU A 90 -4.76 15.59 3.27
CA LEU A 90 -4.59 16.97 3.72
C LEU A 90 -4.97 17.97 2.62
N LEU A 91 -4.58 17.71 1.36
CA LEU A 91 -4.99 18.54 0.22
C LEU A 91 -6.50 18.56 -0.01
N LEU A 92 -7.19 17.47 0.35
CA LEU A 92 -8.65 17.36 0.32
C LEU A 92 -9.33 17.93 1.58
N GLY A 93 -8.56 18.51 2.51
CA GLY A 93 -9.08 19.24 3.67
C GLY A 93 -9.19 18.42 4.95
N ALA A 94 -8.64 17.20 4.99
CA ALA A 94 -8.50 16.47 6.26
C ALA A 94 -7.57 17.23 7.21
N THR A 95 -7.82 17.07 8.51
CA THR A 95 -6.97 17.58 9.58
C THR A 95 -5.88 16.57 9.98
N TRP A 96 -4.85 17.02 10.68
CA TRP A 96 -3.82 16.12 11.19
C TRP A 96 -4.39 15.13 12.22
N HIS A 97 -5.36 15.53 13.04
CA HIS A 97 -6.06 14.60 13.95
C HIS A 97 -6.78 13.47 13.22
N GLU A 98 -7.50 13.77 12.14
CA GLU A 98 -8.20 12.75 11.34
C GLU A 98 -7.22 11.79 10.67
N VAL A 99 -6.14 12.32 10.10
CA VAL A 99 -5.07 11.52 9.48
C VAL A 99 -4.39 10.62 10.51
N ALA A 100 -3.99 11.18 11.65
CA ALA A 100 -3.32 10.45 12.73
C ALA A 100 -4.24 9.36 13.30
N GLY A 101 -5.53 9.67 13.49
CA GLY A 101 -6.55 8.74 13.93
C GLY A 101 -6.77 7.59 12.94
N ALA A 102 -6.83 7.87 11.63
CA ALA A 102 -6.98 6.84 10.60
C ALA A 102 -5.78 5.88 10.53
N LEU A 103 -4.58 6.39 10.81
CA LEU A 103 -3.35 5.59 10.83
C LEU A 103 -3.06 4.93 12.19
N GLY A 104 -3.76 5.33 13.25
CA GLY A 104 -3.52 4.85 14.61
C GLY A 104 -2.16 5.29 15.20
N ILE A 105 -1.67 6.47 14.80
CA ILE A 105 -0.38 7.03 15.24
C ILE A 105 -0.56 8.45 15.79
N GLY A 106 0.50 9.06 16.34
CA GLY A 106 0.48 10.46 16.76
C GLY A 106 0.59 11.44 15.58
N THR A 107 0.09 12.66 15.75
CA THR A 107 0.13 13.73 14.72
C THR A 107 1.56 14.06 14.29
N ASP A 108 2.50 14.15 15.23
CA ASP A 108 3.92 14.38 14.92
C ASP A 108 4.56 13.24 14.12
N GLN A 109 4.16 11.99 14.41
CA GLN A 109 4.61 10.84 13.63
C GLN A 109 4.05 10.88 12.21
N ALA A 110 2.78 11.27 12.04
CA ALA A 110 2.18 11.44 10.72
C ALA A 110 2.87 12.56 9.92
N ARG A 111 3.22 13.69 10.57
CA ARG A 111 4.01 14.78 9.95
C ARG A 111 5.37 14.31 9.48
N GLU A 112 6.05 13.51 10.29
CA GLU A 112 7.36 12.96 9.91
C GLU A 112 7.27 12.02 8.71
N VAL A 113 6.21 11.20 8.63
CA VAL A 113 5.95 10.36 7.45
C VAL A 113 5.77 11.20 6.19
N LEU A 114 4.99 12.29 6.25
CA LEU A 114 4.82 13.19 5.11
C LEU A 114 6.13 13.86 4.70
N ARG A 115 6.90 14.38 5.68
CA ARG A 115 8.18 15.05 5.44
C ARG A 115 9.19 14.11 4.77
N SER A 116 9.41 12.95 5.36
CA SER A 116 10.30 11.91 4.82
C SER A 116 9.89 11.48 3.41
N HIS A 117 8.59 11.37 3.15
CA HIS A 117 8.08 11.08 1.81
C HIS A 117 8.37 12.21 0.82
N ALA A 118 8.06 13.45 1.18
CA ALA A 118 8.27 14.61 0.32
C ALA A 118 9.74 14.75 -0.06
N ASP A 119 10.66 14.65 0.90
CA ASP A 119 12.11 14.73 0.67
C ASP A 119 12.62 13.58 -0.20
N ARG A 120 12.07 12.36 -0.05
CA ARG A 120 12.41 11.24 -0.93
C ARG A 120 11.95 11.49 -2.36
N GLN A 121 10.72 11.95 -2.56
CA GLN A 121 10.17 12.18 -3.90
C GLN A 121 10.86 13.35 -4.62
N TYR A 122 11.22 14.39 -3.89
CA TYR A 122 11.98 15.50 -4.46
C TYR A 122 13.39 15.08 -4.88
N ARG A 123 14.07 14.24 -4.08
CA ARG A 123 15.35 13.63 -4.49
C ARG A 123 15.22 12.78 -5.76
N VAL A 124 14.20 11.93 -5.84
CA VAL A 124 13.92 11.14 -7.05
C VAL A 124 13.73 12.03 -8.27
N ARG A 125 13.00 13.15 -8.13
CA ARG A 125 12.84 14.12 -9.21
C ARG A 125 14.17 14.69 -9.66
N MET A 126 15.06 15.07 -8.73
CA MET A 126 16.37 15.62 -9.06
C MET A 126 17.28 14.60 -9.76
N GLU A 127 17.27 13.35 -9.29
CA GLU A 127 18.08 12.27 -9.88
C GLU A 127 17.61 11.93 -11.31
N LEU A 128 16.30 11.86 -11.53
CA LEU A 128 15.73 11.46 -12.82
C LEU A 128 15.50 12.62 -13.79
N ALA A 129 15.64 13.88 -13.34
CA ALA A 129 15.55 15.06 -14.21
C ALA A 129 16.59 15.03 -15.33
N ALA A 130 17.79 14.52 -15.06
CA ALA A 130 18.85 14.35 -16.05
C ALA A 130 18.46 13.38 -17.18
N GLU A 131 17.53 12.47 -16.91
CA GLU A 131 17.01 11.48 -17.86
C GLU A 131 15.70 11.94 -18.53
N GLY A 132 15.27 13.19 -18.29
CA GLY A 132 14.03 13.76 -18.84
C GLY A 132 12.75 13.19 -18.21
N SER A 133 12.86 12.50 -17.08
CA SER A 133 11.72 11.94 -16.37
C SER A 133 11.04 12.98 -15.48
N SER A 134 9.71 12.91 -15.40
CA SER A 134 8.90 13.73 -14.49
C SER A 134 8.45 12.99 -13.23
N LEU A 135 9.06 11.84 -12.93
CA LEU A 135 8.76 11.08 -11.71
C LEU A 135 9.24 11.83 -10.46
N GLY A 136 8.47 11.72 -9.38
CA GLY A 136 8.72 12.43 -8.12
C GLY A 136 8.09 13.83 -8.06
N LEU A 137 8.17 14.46 -6.88
CA LEU A 137 7.60 15.78 -6.65
C LEU A 137 8.49 16.86 -7.27
N SER A 138 7.87 17.82 -7.96
CA SER A 138 8.50 19.08 -8.33
C SER A 138 8.85 19.92 -7.09
N GLU A 139 9.61 20.99 -7.29
CA GLU A 139 9.95 21.93 -6.22
C GLU A 139 8.69 22.58 -5.60
N GLU A 140 7.70 22.95 -6.42
CA GLU A 140 6.44 23.52 -5.94
C GLU A 140 5.64 22.50 -5.12
N GLU A 141 5.52 21.26 -5.61
CA GLU A 141 4.81 20.20 -4.89
C GLU A 141 5.53 19.80 -3.59
N HIS A 142 6.87 19.81 -3.57
CA HIS A 142 7.65 19.60 -2.36
C HIS A 142 7.43 20.71 -1.33
N ALA A 143 7.44 21.98 -1.77
CA ALA A 143 7.17 23.13 -0.92
C ALA A 143 5.75 23.09 -0.32
N VAL A 144 4.74 22.67 -1.12
CA VAL A 144 3.37 22.46 -0.63
C VAL A 144 3.34 21.38 0.45
N ALA A 145 3.97 20.22 0.22
CA ALA A 145 4.02 19.15 1.20
C ALA A 145 4.67 19.60 2.52
N LEU A 146 5.73 20.41 2.45
CA LEU A 146 6.35 20.99 3.66
C LEU A 146 5.45 22.00 4.36
N ALA A 147 4.74 22.85 3.61
CA ALA A 147 3.78 23.81 4.18
C ALA A 147 2.64 23.10 4.93
N LEU A 148 2.16 21.97 4.42
CA LEU A 148 1.14 21.16 5.10
C LEU A 148 1.62 20.66 6.47
N THR A 149 2.91 20.37 6.64
CA THR A 149 3.45 19.94 7.95
C THR A 149 3.41 21.05 9.01
N ALA A 150 3.25 22.31 8.61
CA ALA A 150 3.16 23.46 9.51
C ALA A 150 1.73 23.79 9.97
N LEU A 151 0.71 23.14 9.41
CA LEU A 151 -0.69 23.33 9.83
C LEU A 151 -0.91 22.86 11.27
N GLY A 152 -1.79 23.56 11.99
CA GLY A 152 -2.28 23.12 13.30
C GLY A 152 -3.02 21.77 13.23
N ASP A 153 -3.13 21.09 14.37
CA ASP A 153 -3.68 19.72 14.39
C ASP A 153 -5.12 19.61 13.87
N ASP A 154 -5.92 20.66 14.09
CA ASP A 154 -7.32 20.80 13.68
C ASP A 154 -7.50 21.77 12.49
N GLU A 155 -6.40 22.23 11.89
CA GLU A 155 -6.43 23.21 10.80
C GLU A 155 -6.52 22.51 9.44
N PRO A 156 -7.61 22.69 8.68
CA PRO A 156 -7.70 22.14 7.33
C PRO A 156 -6.93 23.02 6.33
N TYR A 157 -6.31 22.39 5.34
CA TYR A 157 -5.71 23.12 4.22
C TYR A 157 -6.78 23.82 3.37
N ARG A 158 -6.53 25.09 3.02
CA ARG A 158 -7.46 25.93 2.24
C ARG A 158 -6.90 26.39 0.88
N GLY A 159 -5.67 26.02 0.54
CA GLY A 159 -5.13 26.25 -0.79
C GLY A 159 -5.76 25.27 -1.77
N GLY A 160 -6.41 25.74 -2.84
CA GLY A 160 -7.09 24.84 -3.77
C GLY A 160 -6.14 23.79 -4.37
N PHE A 161 -6.61 22.55 -4.47
CA PHE A 161 -5.93 21.48 -5.19
C PHE A 161 -5.81 21.84 -6.67
N ARG A 162 -4.58 22.01 -7.18
CA ARG A 162 -4.31 22.04 -8.62
C ARG A 162 -3.81 20.66 -9.01
N GLY A 163 -4.73 19.82 -9.47
CA GLY A 163 -4.41 18.52 -10.08
C GLY A 163 -3.95 18.64 -11.53
#